data_AF-A0A1F7VGS6-F1
#
_entry.id   AF-A0A1F7VGS6-F1
#
_cell.length_a   1.000
_cell.length_b   1.000
_cell.length_c   1.000
_cell.angle_alpha   90.00
_cell.angle_beta   90.00
_cell.angle_gamma   90.00
#
_symmetry.space_group_name_H-M   'P 1'
#
loop_
_entity.id
_entity.type
_entity.pdbx_description
1 polymer ?
#
loop_
_entity_poly.entity_id
_entity_poly.type
_entity_poly.pdbx_seq_one_letter_code
_entity_poly.pdbx_strand_id
1 'polypeptide(L)'
;MSLTRTIAHQTIIQIAAKIFSVVLGVLTIGFITRYLGQEGYGHYTTAISFVFFFAVVADLGLYFITITELGKPGVDAKEIFSNTFTIRICASLITMLAAAVIVLFFPYPAIVKQGVMIVTVSTLANLLDQLHVTIFQKHLKMYRVAIAEIVGKAAILAGSIIAIAYGASLLALLWVVAFGYVLHFFINFIGARRLLPYTLRVDLAVWKRILTRSWPVALSGLFVIIYFKMDTILLSLLRPAAVAQKEVGIYGAAYKVLEVLVTFPSVFLGLIMPQLAHAFAAGDRARFQRIFQKAFNFFSLITLPMVAVFLVLAEPIILLVAGPDFTVSAPVLKILIIATGIIYLTHLSVYGVVAIEQQRRMMPNYIIGAVGSVIAYLITIPRYSYFGAAWTTVAVELFIGIAATWVVWRIIPMHLHLSVLAKAACASVLMAAVIVFLHAGLWTSLAVGGFVYAAVLLLTKGITKAQIKEIMQLRTEPASPQEQSPS
;
A
#
# COMPACT_ATOMS: atom_id res chain seq x y z
N MET A 1 -16.07 12.20 25.54
CA MET A 1 -16.22 12.40 24.08
C MET A 1 -17.18 11.35 23.54
N SER A 2 -18.07 11.69 22.61
CA SER A 2 -18.90 10.70 21.92
C SER A 2 -18.02 9.72 21.13
N LEU A 3 -18.46 8.47 20.96
CA LEU A 3 -17.74 7.43 20.20
C LEU A 3 -17.36 7.93 18.80
N THR A 4 -18.29 8.63 18.14
CA THR A 4 -18.09 9.25 16.82
C THR A 4 -16.95 10.28 16.81
N ARG A 5 -16.86 11.14 17.84
CA ARG A 5 -15.80 12.15 17.94
C ARG A 5 -14.43 11.51 18.21
N THR A 6 -14.40 10.45 19.01
CA THR A 6 -13.18 9.67 19.27
C THR A 6 -12.69 8.99 17.98
N ILE A 7 -13.58 8.37 17.21
CA ILE A 7 -13.24 7.72 15.94
C ILE A 7 -12.71 8.74 14.94
N ALA A 8 -13.42 9.85 14.72
CA ALA A 8 -13.01 10.89 13.78
C ALA A 8 -11.63 11.49 14.14
N HIS A 9 -11.40 11.79 15.41
CA HIS A 9 -10.12 12.31 15.89
C HIS A 9 -8.98 11.31 15.67
N GLN A 10 -9.21 10.02 15.92
CA GLN A 10 -8.20 8.98 15.69
C GLN A 10 -7.91 8.76 14.22
N THR A 11 -8.93 8.78 13.37
CA THR A 11 -8.77 8.70 11.92
C THR A 11 -7.91 9.86 11.40
N ILE A 12 -8.17 11.09 11.85
CA ILE A 12 -7.36 12.27 11.46
C ILE A 12 -5.91 12.10 11.91
N ILE A 13 -5.69 11.72 13.17
CA ILE A 13 -4.33 11.48 13.70
C ILE A 13 -3.62 10.40 12.89
N GLN A 14 -4.32 9.31 12.55
CA GLN A 14 -3.75 8.20 11.79
C GLN A 14 -3.39 8.61 10.37
N ILE A 15 -4.25 9.37 9.69
CA ILE A 15 -3.96 9.89 8.35
C ILE A 15 -2.75 10.84 8.40
N ALA A 16 -2.73 11.79 9.33
CA ALA A 16 -1.63 12.73 9.49
C ALA A 16 -0.30 12.02 9.79
N ALA A 17 -0.33 11.06 10.72
CA ALA A 17 0.83 10.23 11.04
C ALA A 17 1.29 9.40 9.84
N LYS A 18 0.35 8.84 9.07
CA LYS A 18 0.71 8.05 7.89
C LYS A 18 1.37 8.90 6.81
N ILE A 19 0.86 10.10 6.57
CA ILE A 19 1.47 11.08 5.66
C ILE A 19 2.90 11.41 6.13
N PHE A 20 3.08 11.69 7.42
CA PHE A 20 4.39 11.99 7.98
C PHE A 20 5.37 10.80 7.84
N SER A 21 4.93 9.58 8.16
CA SER A 21 5.71 8.35 7.99
C SER A 21 6.07 8.09 6.53
N VAL A 22 5.19 8.41 5.58
CA VAL A 22 5.46 8.34 4.14
C VAL A 22 6.53 9.35 3.74
N VAL A 23 6.45 10.60 4.21
CA VAL A 23 7.46 11.63 3.95
C VAL A 23 8.83 11.19 4.46
N LEU A 24 8.91 10.71 5.71
CA LEU A 24 10.16 10.17 6.26
C LEU A 24 10.69 9.01 5.39
N GLY A 25 9.82 8.10 4.96
CA GLY A 25 10.20 6.99 4.09
C GLY A 25 10.73 7.42 2.73
N VAL A 26 10.09 8.42 2.09
CA VAL A 26 10.55 8.99 0.81
C VAL A 26 11.90 9.67 0.97
N LEU A 27 12.11 10.44 2.05
CA LEU A 27 13.40 11.05 2.35
C LEU A 27 14.49 10.00 2.53
N THR A 28 14.25 8.96 3.35
CA THR A 28 15.20 7.86 3.55
C THR A 28 15.59 7.23 2.21
N ILE A 29 14.61 6.95 1.36
CA ILE A 29 14.87 6.33 0.06
C ILE A 29 15.63 7.27 -0.85
N GLY A 30 15.36 8.56 -0.81
CA GLY A 30 16.12 9.56 -1.56
C GLY A 30 17.58 9.64 -1.15
N PHE A 31 17.90 9.48 0.13
CA PHE A 31 19.29 9.37 0.59
C PHE A 31 19.93 8.05 0.15
N ILE A 32 19.25 6.92 0.34
CA ILE A 32 19.77 5.59 -0.02
C ILE A 32 20.04 5.47 -1.52
N THR A 33 19.12 5.91 -2.37
CA THR A 33 19.25 5.87 -3.84
C THR A 33 20.43 6.70 -4.33
N ARG A 34 20.53 7.96 -3.89
CA ARG A 34 21.66 8.86 -4.24
C ARG A 34 23.02 8.32 -3.81
N TYR A 35 23.07 7.65 -2.66
CA TYR A 35 24.31 7.13 -2.12
C TYR A 35 24.75 5.81 -2.79
N LEU A 36 23.81 4.90 -3.04
CA LEU A 36 24.11 3.57 -3.59
C LEU A 36 24.17 3.53 -5.12
N GLY A 37 23.62 4.53 -5.81
CA GLY A 37 23.42 4.50 -7.24
C GLY A 37 22.49 3.38 -7.70
N GLN A 38 22.40 3.17 -9.02
CA GLN A 38 21.44 2.23 -9.61
C GLN A 38 21.69 0.78 -9.20
N GLU A 39 22.94 0.30 -9.26
CA GLU A 39 23.26 -1.10 -8.98
C GLU A 39 23.14 -1.44 -7.49
N GLY A 40 23.69 -0.60 -6.61
CA GLY A 40 23.58 -0.81 -5.17
C GLY A 40 22.13 -0.74 -4.67
N TYR A 41 21.32 0.17 -5.23
CA TYR A 41 19.88 0.19 -4.96
C TYR A 41 19.14 -1.02 -5.57
N GLY A 42 19.65 -1.56 -6.67
CA GLY A 42 19.20 -2.83 -7.24
C GLY A 42 19.38 -4.01 -6.29
N HIS A 43 20.56 -4.12 -5.66
CA HIS A 43 20.82 -5.12 -4.63
C HIS A 43 19.89 -4.97 -3.43
N TYR A 44 19.71 -3.73 -2.95
CA TYR A 44 18.77 -3.40 -1.87
C TYR A 44 17.34 -3.85 -2.21
N THR A 45 16.88 -3.52 -3.42
CA THR A 45 15.53 -3.80 -3.90
C THR A 45 15.32 -5.30 -4.11
N THR A 46 16.31 -6.01 -4.64
CA THR A 46 16.27 -7.48 -4.82
C THR A 46 16.16 -8.18 -3.47
N ALA A 47 16.97 -7.78 -2.48
CA ALA A 47 16.93 -8.39 -1.15
C ALA A 47 15.58 -8.20 -0.46
N ILE A 48 15.00 -6.99 -0.53
CA ILE A 48 13.68 -6.71 0.05
C ILE A 48 12.58 -7.48 -0.68
N SER A 49 12.58 -7.44 -2.02
CA SER A 49 11.55 -8.08 -2.83
C SER A 49 11.55 -9.59 -2.63
N PHE A 50 12.73 -10.21 -2.52
CA PHE A 50 12.88 -11.63 -2.26
C PHE A 50 12.22 -12.04 -0.93
N VAL A 51 12.53 -11.35 0.17
CA VAL A 51 11.96 -11.66 1.49
C VAL A 51 10.46 -11.38 1.55
N PHE A 52 9.98 -10.39 0.80
CA PHE A 52 8.58 -9.99 0.84
C PHE A 52 7.59 -11.10 0.42
N PHE A 53 7.99 -12.00 -0.49
CA PHE A 53 7.19 -13.20 -0.82
C PHE A 53 7.01 -14.12 0.38
N PHE A 54 8.09 -14.39 1.11
CA PHE A 54 8.03 -15.20 2.32
C PHE A 54 7.26 -14.50 3.43
N ALA A 55 7.33 -13.17 3.51
CA ALA A 55 6.57 -12.38 4.47
C ALA A 55 5.05 -12.55 4.30
N VAL A 56 4.56 -12.59 3.06
CA VAL A 56 3.13 -12.81 2.78
C VAL A 56 2.70 -14.22 3.18
N VAL A 57 3.54 -15.23 2.92
CA VAL A 57 3.28 -16.59 3.38
C VAL A 57 3.28 -16.65 4.91
N ALA A 58 4.19 -15.94 5.57
CA ALA A 58 4.26 -15.84 7.03
C ALA A 58 3.05 -15.17 7.66
N ASP A 59 2.41 -14.26 6.93
CA ASP A 59 1.23 -13.54 7.41
C ASP A 59 0.06 -14.51 7.67
N LEU A 60 -0.10 -15.52 6.81
CA LEU A 60 -1.16 -16.53 6.88
C LEU A 60 -2.58 -15.93 7.04
N GLY A 61 -2.79 -14.64 6.71
CA GLY A 61 -4.05 -13.93 6.96
C GLY A 61 -4.36 -13.70 8.45
N LEU A 62 -3.40 -13.91 9.35
CA LEU A 62 -3.63 -13.87 10.79
C LEU A 62 -3.99 -12.46 11.26
N TYR A 63 -3.45 -11.40 10.67
CA TYR A 63 -3.82 -10.02 11.01
C TYR A 63 -5.34 -9.80 10.89
N PHE A 64 -5.92 -10.18 9.75
CA PHE A 64 -7.35 -10.01 9.46
C PHE A 64 -8.24 -10.86 10.37
N ILE A 65 -7.82 -12.08 10.70
CA ILE A 65 -8.61 -12.94 11.58
C ILE A 65 -8.52 -12.53 13.03
N THR A 66 -7.34 -12.13 13.50
CA THR A 66 -7.19 -11.64 14.86
C THR A 66 -8.04 -10.40 15.08
N ILE A 67 -8.01 -9.41 14.17
CA ILE A 67 -8.84 -8.21 14.32
C ILE A 67 -10.34 -8.56 14.34
N THR A 68 -10.77 -9.49 13.49
CA THR A 68 -12.18 -9.90 13.38
C THR A 68 -12.65 -10.70 14.61
N GLU A 69 -11.86 -11.65 15.10
CA GLU A 69 -12.20 -12.45 16.28
C GLU A 69 -12.14 -11.63 17.57
N LEU A 70 -11.18 -10.68 17.68
CA LEU A 70 -11.07 -9.78 18.82
C LEU A 70 -12.26 -8.82 18.96
N GLY A 71 -12.98 -8.53 17.87
CA GLY A 71 -14.16 -7.68 17.84
C GLY A 71 -15.46 -8.38 18.23
N LYS A 72 -15.48 -9.71 18.36
CA LYS A 72 -16.70 -10.47 18.68
C LYS A 72 -17.02 -10.40 20.19
N PRO A 73 -18.29 -10.17 20.57
CA PRO A 73 -18.70 -10.20 21.97
C PRO A 73 -18.54 -11.62 22.55
N GLY A 74 -18.13 -11.70 23.83
CA GLY A 74 -17.98 -12.97 24.55
C GLY A 74 -16.72 -13.79 24.24
N VAL A 75 -15.81 -13.29 23.38
CA VAL A 75 -14.54 -13.98 23.06
C VAL A 75 -13.44 -13.58 24.05
N ASP A 76 -12.72 -14.57 24.59
CA ASP A 76 -11.50 -14.32 25.37
C ASP A 76 -10.38 -13.78 24.46
N ALA A 77 -10.19 -12.47 24.55
CA ALA A 77 -9.17 -11.75 23.80
C ALA A 77 -7.75 -12.27 24.08
N LYS A 78 -7.46 -12.65 25.33
CA LYS A 78 -6.15 -13.12 25.74
C LYS A 78 -5.88 -14.49 25.12
N GLU A 79 -6.85 -15.40 25.13
CA GLU A 79 -6.72 -16.72 24.51
C GLU A 79 -6.47 -16.64 23.01
N ILE A 80 -7.32 -15.89 22.28
CA ILE A 80 -7.20 -15.76 20.83
C ILE A 80 -5.88 -15.10 20.45
N PHE A 81 -5.53 -13.99 21.11
CA PHE A 81 -4.28 -13.29 20.80
C PHE A 81 -3.05 -14.12 21.14
N SER A 82 -3.03 -14.79 22.30
CA SER A 82 -1.91 -15.63 22.73
C SER A 82 -1.64 -16.76 21.73
N ASN A 83 -2.70 -17.47 21.29
CA ASN A 83 -2.57 -18.52 20.29
C ASN A 83 -2.14 -17.97 18.92
N THR A 84 -2.75 -16.87 18.46
CA THR A 84 -2.40 -16.28 17.17
C THR A 84 -0.95 -15.77 17.15
N PHE A 85 -0.49 -15.17 18.25
CA PHE A 85 0.87 -14.69 18.40
C PHE A 85 1.89 -15.85 18.37
N THR A 86 1.60 -16.98 19.04
CA THR A 86 2.45 -18.18 18.94
C THR A 86 2.50 -18.72 17.50
N ILE A 87 1.35 -18.85 16.83
CA ILE A 87 1.30 -19.30 15.42
C ILE A 87 2.14 -18.37 14.55
N ARG A 88 2.01 -17.05 14.73
CA ARG A 88 2.76 -16.05 13.97
C ARG A 88 4.27 -16.16 14.19
N ILE A 89 4.73 -16.36 15.43
CA ILE A 89 6.15 -16.58 15.72
C ILE A 89 6.65 -17.81 14.97
N CYS A 90 5.95 -18.95 15.09
CA CYS A 90 6.35 -20.19 14.42
C CYS A 90 6.37 -20.02 12.89
N ALA A 91 5.29 -19.49 12.31
CA ALA A 91 5.18 -19.28 10.87
C ALA A 91 6.24 -18.31 10.35
N SER A 92 6.49 -17.20 11.06
CA SER A 92 7.49 -16.21 10.66
C SER A 92 8.90 -16.76 10.78
N LEU A 93 9.24 -17.49 11.85
CA LEU A 93 10.56 -18.10 11.98
C LEU A 93 10.82 -19.15 10.89
N ILE A 94 9.85 -20.02 10.61
CA ILE A 94 9.97 -21.06 9.58
C ILE A 94 10.16 -20.43 8.19
N THR A 95 9.31 -19.45 7.85
CA THR A 95 9.37 -18.79 6.53
C THR A 95 10.59 -17.90 6.36
N MET A 96 11.03 -17.19 7.40
CA MET A 96 12.25 -16.38 7.36
C MET A 96 13.51 -17.25 7.29
N LEU A 97 13.53 -18.39 7.99
CA LEU A 97 14.60 -19.38 7.84
C LEU A 97 14.60 -19.98 6.42
N ALA A 98 13.42 -20.33 5.90
CA ALA A 98 13.28 -20.80 4.53
C ALA A 98 13.79 -19.76 3.52
N ALA A 99 13.47 -18.47 3.69
CA ALA A 99 13.99 -17.40 2.84
C ALA A 99 15.53 -17.33 2.89
N ALA A 100 16.11 -17.38 4.09
CA ALA A 100 17.55 -17.31 4.29
C ALA A 100 18.29 -18.54 3.72
N VAL A 101 17.66 -19.71 3.71
CA VAL A 101 18.23 -20.94 3.12
C VAL A 101 18.03 -20.97 1.61
N ILE A 102 16.81 -20.67 1.13
CA ILE A 102 16.46 -20.75 -0.29
C ILE A 102 17.29 -19.74 -1.11
N VAL A 103 17.56 -18.53 -0.60
CA VAL A 103 18.38 -17.54 -1.32
C VAL A 103 19.80 -18.05 -1.63
N LEU A 104 20.34 -18.99 -0.86
CA LEU A 104 21.68 -19.55 -1.09
C LEU A 104 21.76 -20.29 -2.42
N PHE A 105 20.65 -20.90 -2.86
CA PHE A 105 20.53 -21.62 -4.12
C PHE A 105 20.26 -20.73 -5.32
N PHE A 106 19.96 -19.43 -5.11
CA PHE A 106 19.74 -18.49 -6.21
C PHE A 106 21.08 -17.95 -6.73
N PRO A 107 21.18 -17.61 -8.04
CA PRO A 107 22.38 -17.10 -8.68
C PRO A 107 22.62 -15.60 -8.37
N TYR A 108 22.44 -15.21 -7.11
CA TYR A 108 22.64 -13.83 -6.67
C TYR A 108 24.07 -13.59 -6.15
N PRO A 109 24.58 -12.35 -6.27
CA PRO A 109 25.82 -11.94 -5.63
C PRO A 109 25.78 -12.14 -4.11
N ALA A 110 26.94 -12.39 -3.50
CA ALA A 110 27.06 -12.60 -2.05
C ALA A 110 26.44 -11.45 -1.23
N ILE A 111 26.58 -10.21 -1.71
CA ILE A 111 26.02 -9.03 -1.04
C ILE A 111 24.48 -9.04 -1.00
N VAL A 112 23.82 -9.58 -2.02
CA VAL A 112 22.35 -9.75 -2.03
C VAL A 112 21.94 -10.85 -1.07
N LYS A 113 22.67 -11.98 -1.04
CA LYS A 113 22.40 -13.09 -0.12
C LYS A 113 22.52 -12.66 1.34
N GLN A 114 23.59 -11.93 1.66
CA GLN A 114 23.79 -11.32 2.99
C GLN A 114 22.70 -10.28 3.28
N GLY A 115 22.34 -9.45 2.30
CA GLY A 115 21.24 -8.51 2.43
C GLY A 115 19.91 -9.18 2.77
N VAL A 116 19.58 -10.30 2.12
CA VAL A 116 18.39 -11.10 2.42
C VAL A 116 18.39 -11.59 3.87
N MET A 117 19.53 -12.09 4.38
CA MET A 117 19.65 -12.50 5.79
C MET A 117 19.40 -11.37 6.78
N ILE A 118 19.75 -10.12 6.44
CA ILE A 118 19.48 -8.96 7.29
C ILE A 118 17.99 -8.55 7.18
N VAL A 119 17.45 -8.57 5.96
CA VAL A 119 16.05 -8.19 5.71
C VAL A 119 15.08 -9.15 6.40
N THR A 120 15.38 -10.44 6.52
CA THR A 120 14.54 -11.39 7.27
C THR A 120 14.36 -10.97 8.73
N VAL A 121 15.39 -10.41 9.39
CA VAL A 121 15.30 -9.88 10.76
C VAL A 121 14.31 -8.71 10.82
N SER A 122 14.44 -7.75 9.90
CA SER A 122 13.55 -6.59 9.83
C SER A 122 12.09 -6.99 9.53
N THR A 123 11.92 -8.01 8.69
CA THR A 123 10.62 -8.53 8.27
C THR A 123 9.95 -9.30 9.40
N LEU A 124 10.71 -10.11 10.15
CA LEU A 124 10.23 -10.80 11.35
C LEU A 124 9.69 -9.78 12.37
N ALA A 125 10.43 -8.71 12.65
CA ALA A 125 9.99 -7.65 13.55
C ALA A 125 8.68 -6.99 13.06
N ASN A 126 8.59 -6.66 11.78
CA ASN A 126 7.38 -6.09 11.17
C ASN A 126 6.17 -7.04 11.24
N LEU A 127 6.34 -8.33 10.95
CA LEU A 127 5.26 -9.32 10.99
C LEU A 127 4.69 -9.52 12.40
N LEU A 128 5.54 -9.48 13.42
CA LEU A 128 5.10 -9.57 14.81
C LEU A 128 4.41 -8.29 15.26
N ASP A 129 4.97 -7.13 14.88
CA ASP A 129 4.41 -5.80 15.16
C ASP A 129 2.97 -5.65 14.63
N GLN A 130 2.69 -6.14 13.42
CA GLN A 130 1.35 -6.10 12.83
C GLN A 130 0.28 -6.77 13.71
N LEU A 131 0.61 -7.83 14.45
CA LEU A 131 -0.34 -8.41 15.41
C LEU A 131 -0.58 -7.45 16.58
N HIS A 132 0.43 -6.79 17.13
CA HIS A 132 0.25 -5.80 18.21
C HIS A 132 -0.70 -4.67 17.81
N VAL A 133 -0.65 -4.23 16.55
CA VAL A 133 -1.60 -3.24 16.01
C VAL A 133 -3.05 -3.65 16.24
N THR A 134 -3.40 -4.95 16.15
CA THR A 134 -4.77 -5.42 16.38
C THR A 134 -5.28 -5.17 17.81
N ILE A 135 -4.38 -5.21 18.81
CA ILE A 135 -4.72 -4.87 20.21
C ILE A 135 -5.03 -3.39 20.34
N PHE A 136 -4.18 -2.53 19.75
CA PHE A 136 -4.40 -1.09 19.78
C PHE A 136 -5.66 -0.70 19.02
N GLN A 137 -5.95 -1.35 17.90
CA GLN A 137 -7.16 -1.13 17.12
C GLN A 137 -8.42 -1.53 17.90
N LYS A 138 -8.41 -2.68 18.59
CA LYS A 138 -9.51 -3.10 19.49
C LYS A 138 -9.79 -2.04 20.58
N HIS A 139 -8.75 -1.47 21.16
CA HIS A 139 -8.87 -0.49 22.25
C HIS A 139 -9.03 0.95 21.77
N LEU A 140 -9.13 1.19 20.45
CA LEU A 140 -9.15 2.53 19.86
C LEU A 140 -7.97 3.37 20.37
N LYS A 141 -6.75 2.85 20.27
CA LYS A 141 -5.49 3.52 20.68
C LYS A 141 -4.48 3.60 19.54
N MET A 142 -4.96 3.82 18.31
CA MET A 142 -4.14 3.87 17.09
C MET A 142 -3.08 4.99 17.11
N TYR A 143 -3.27 6.03 17.92
CA TYR A 143 -2.24 7.07 18.11
C TYR A 143 -0.92 6.52 18.66
N ARG A 144 -0.93 5.44 19.46
CA ARG A 144 0.29 4.79 19.98
C ARG A 144 1.06 4.09 18.85
N VAL A 145 0.33 3.41 17.97
CA VAL A 145 0.89 2.77 16.77
C VAL A 145 1.53 3.83 15.87
N ALA A 146 0.84 4.95 15.65
CA ALA A 146 1.35 6.08 14.89
C ALA A 146 2.67 6.64 15.47
N ILE A 147 2.73 6.86 16.79
CA ILE A 147 3.97 7.33 17.45
C ILE A 147 5.10 6.34 17.24
N ALA A 148 4.84 5.05 17.44
CA ALA A 148 5.84 4.00 17.26
C ALA A 148 6.35 3.95 15.81
N GLU A 149 5.46 4.05 14.81
CA GLU A 149 5.81 4.08 13.38
C GLU A 149 6.71 5.28 13.07
N ILE A 150 6.36 6.47 13.57
CA ILE A 150 7.14 7.69 13.37
C ILE A 150 8.52 7.57 14.00
N VAL A 151 8.62 7.09 15.25
CA VAL A 151 9.90 6.90 15.93
C VAL A 151 10.79 5.91 15.18
N GLY A 152 10.22 4.78 14.73
CA GLY A 152 10.94 3.80 13.92
C GLY A 152 11.44 4.41 12.60
N LYS A 153 10.57 5.10 11.84
CA LYS A 153 10.96 5.75 10.58
C LYS A 153 11.99 6.86 10.76
N ALA A 154 11.88 7.65 11.83
CA ALA A 154 12.86 8.68 12.16
C ALA A 154 14.23 8.06 12.50
N ALA A 155 14.25 6.95 13.24
CA ALA A 155 15.48 6.21 13.54
C ALA A 155 16.13 5.65 12.26
N ILE A 156 15.34 5.13 11.31
CA ILE A 156 15.85 4.68 10.01
C ILE A 156 16.45 5.86 9.23
N LEU A 157 15.76 7.00 9.16
CA LEU A 157 16.25 8.18 8.45
C LEU A 157 17.54 8.71 9.06
N ALA A 158 17.55 8.96 10.37
CA ALA A 158 18.73 9.46 11.08
C ALA A 158 19.91 8.48 10.98
N GLY A 159 19.68 7.19 11.22
CA GLY A 159 20.71 6.16 11.09
C GLY A 159 21.24 6.04 9.66
N SER A 160 20.38 6.24 8.65
CA SER A 160 20.79 6.16 7.24
C SER A 160 21.66 7.36 6.87
N ILE A 161 21.29 8.58 7.31
CA ILE A 161 22.11 9.78 7.12
C ILE A 161 23.48 9.62 7.79
N ILE A 162 23.51 9.12 9.02
CA ILE A 162 24.77 8.86 9.75
C ILE A 162 25.61 7.82 9.01
N ALA A 163 25.04 6.67 8.64
CA ALA A 163 25.75 5.62 7.93
C ALA A 163 26.32 6.11 6.59
N ILE A 164 25.56 6.91 5.85
CA ILE A 164 26.01 7.54 4.58
C ILE A 164 27.16 8.52 4.82
N ALA A 165 27.08 9.35 5.87
CA ALA A 165 28.13 10.32 6.20
C ALA A 165 29.48 9.66 6.52
N TYR A 166 29.46 8.42 7.04
CA TYR A 166 30.67 7.63 7.32
C TYR A 166 31.08 6.69 6.17
N GLY A 167 30.45 6.78 4.99
CA GLY A 167 30.81 5.93 3.86
C GLY A 167 30.47 4.45 4.08
N ALA A 168 29.42 4.14 4.86
CA ALA A 168 29.07 2.77 5.20
C ALA A 168 28.57 1.96 3.98
N SER A 169 28.65 0.63 4.08
CA SER A 169 28.22 -0.28 3.00
C SER A 169 26.70 -0.45 2.93
N LEU A 170 26.21 -1.04 1.83
CA LEU A 170 24.80 -1.44 1.69
C LEU A 170 24.30 -2.29 2.86
N LEU A 171 25.12 -3.22 3.36
CA LEU A 171 24.73 -4.09 4.48
C LEU A 171 24.53 -3.30 5.77
N ALA A 172 25.34 -2.26 6.01
CA ALA A 172 25.16 -1.38 7.15
C ALA A 172 23.84 -0.60 7.06
N LEU A 173 23.46 -0.13 5.85
CA LEU A 173 22.17 0.51 5.62
C LEU A 173 20.99 -0.45 5.86
N LEU A 174 21.11 -1.72 5.45
CA LEU A 174 20.11 -2.75 5.75
C LEU A 174 19.99 -3.02 7.26
N TRP A 175 21.09 -3.01 8.00
CA TRP A 175 21.08 -3.13 9.45
C TRP A 175 20.42 -1.93 10.13
N VAL A 176 20.63 -0.71 9.64
CA VAL A 176 19.92 0.49 10.11
C VAL A 176 18.41 0.33 9.91
N VAL A 177 17.99 -0.15 8.73
CA VAL A 177 16.57 -0.43 8.46
C VAL A 177 16.02 -1.48 9.41
N ALA A 178 16.78 -2.57 9.64
CA ALA A 178 16.40 -3.62 10.57
C ALA A 178 16.26 -3.09 12.00
N PHE A 179 17.21 -2.29 12.46
CA PHE A 179 17.17 -1.65 13.78
C PHE A 179 15.91 -0.79 13.95
N GLY A 180 15.54 0.01 12.94
CA GLY A 180 14.33 0.83 13.01
C GLY A 180 13.04 0.02 13.10
N TYR A 181 12.92 -1.09 12.37
CA TYR A 181 11.77 -2.00 12.49
C TYR A 181 11.74 -2.74 13.83
N VAL A 182 12.89 -3.14 14.35
CA VAL A 182 13.02 -3.76 15.68
C VAL A 182 12.64 -2.77 16.78
N LEU A 183 13.09 -1.51 16.69
CA LEU A 183 12.70 -0.44 17.61
C LEU A 183 11.18 -0.20 17.57
N HIS A 184 10.62 -0.09 16.36
CA HIS A 184 9.17 0.04 16.16
C HIS A 184 8.40 -1.09 16.86
N PHE A 185 8.81 -2.34 16.61
CA PHE A 185 8.25 -3.54 17.23
C PHE A 185 8.32 -3.48 18.76
N PHE A 186 9.47 -3.13 19.35
CA PHE A 186 9.61 -3.12 20.81
C PHE A 186 8.73 -2.07 21.49
N ILE A 187 8.58 -0.89 20.89
CA ILE A 187 7.68 0.16 21.41
C ILE A 187 6.24 -0.36 21.45
N ASN A 188 5.77 -0.97 20.36
CA ASN A 188 4.42 -1.53 20.29
C ASN A 188 4.25 -2.76 21.16
N PHE A 189 5.27 -3.62 21.27
CA PHE A 189 5.27 -4.78 22.17
C PHE A 189 5.04 -4.37 23.63
N ILE A 190 5.80 -3.39 24.13
CA ILE A 190 5.65 -2.86 25.50
C ILE A 190 4.25 -2.26 25.67
N GLY A 191 3.80 -1.45 24.71
CA GLY A 191 2.49 -0.81 24.77
C GLY A 191 1.32 -1.81 24.74
N ALA A 192 1.44 -2.87 23.93
CA ALA A 192 0.42 -3.90 23.77
C ALA A 192 0.36 -4.83 24.98
N ARG A 193 1.51 -5.24 25.54
CA ARG A 193 1.59 -6.03 26.79
C ARG A 193 0.89 -5.34 27.97
N ARG A 194 0.94 -4.00 28.03
CA ARG A 194 0.22 -3.21 29.04
C ARG A 194 -1.30 -3.18 28.85
N LEU A 195 -1.78 -3.34 27.62
CA LEU A 195 -3.22 -3.36 27.31
C LEU A 195 -3.82 -4.76 27.40
N LEU A 196 -3.05 -5.78 26.98
CA LEU A 196 -3.45 -7.18 27.01
C LEU A 196 -2.24 -8.02 27.42
N PRO A 197 -2.18 -8.52 28.66
CA PRO A 197 -1.09 -9.38 29.10
C PRO A 197 -1.25 -10.79 28.52
N TYR A 198 -0.79 -10.97 27.28
CA TYR A 198 -0.80 -12.25 26.57
C TYR A 198 0.45 -13.09 26.86
N THR A 199 0.35 -14.40 26.63
CA THR A 199 1.45 -15.36 26.82
C THR A 199 1.67 -16.18 25.55
N LEU A 200 2.74 -16.98 25.50
CA LEU A 200 2.81 -18.03 24.49
C LEU A 200 1.85 -19.14 24.90
N ARG A 201 0.90 -19.47 24.02
CA ARG A 201 -0.09 -20.52 24.24
C ARG A 201 -0.19 -21.41 22.99
N VAL A 202 -0.26 -22.71 23.22
CA VAL A 202 -0.44 -23.73 22.20
C VAL A 202 -1.70 -24.50 22.53
N ASP A 203 -2.80 -24.11 21.89
CA ASP A 203 -4.06 -24.82 21.93
C ASP A 203 -4.39 -25.27 20.50
N LEU A 204 -4.20 -26.57 20.23
CA LEU A 204 -4.34 -27.12 18.89
C LEU A 204 -5.76 -26.97 18.33
N ALA A 205 -6.78 -26.95 19.17
CA ALA A 205 -8.16 -26.74 18.74
C ALA A 205 -8.36 -25.30 18.27
N VAL A 206 -7.83 -24.33 19.02
CA VAL A 206 -7.83 -22.91 18.65
C VAL A 206 -6.97 -22.67 17.39
N TRP A 207 -5.80 -23.31 17.29
CA TRP A 207 -4.95 -23.23 16.10
C TRP A 207 -5.65 -23.74 14.86
N LYS A 208 -6.27 -24.92 14.93
CA LYS A 208 -7.05 -25.49 13.84
C LYS A 208 -8.17 -24.54 13.42
N ARG A 209 -8.91 -23.97 14.37
CA ARG A 209 -9.96 -22.98 14.10
C ARG A 209 -9.42 -21.74 13.38
N ILE A 210 -8.31 -21.17 13.86
CA ILE A 210 -7.69 -19.97 13.28
C ILE A 210 -7.20 -20.27 11.86
N LEU A 211 -6.42 -21.33 11.67
CA LEU A 211 -5.82 -21.69 10.37
C LEU A 211 -6.88 -22.09 9.33
N THR A 212 -7.94 -22.79 9.74
CA THR A 212 -9.04 -23.17 8.83
C THR A 212 -9.80 -21.93 8.33
N ARG A 213 -9.86 -20.86 9.12
CA ARG A 213 -10.44 -19.59 8.67
C ARG A 213 -9.45 -18.75 7.88
N SER A 214 -8.14 -18.89 8.14
CA SER A 214 -7.10 -18.01 7.60
C SER A 214 -6.56 -18.41 6.25
N TRP A 215 -6.55 -19.70 5.93
CA TRP A 215 -5.98 -20.19 4.68
C TRP A 215 -6.59 -19.56 3.41
N PRO A 216 -7.91 -19.23 3.29
CA PRO A 216 -8.42 -18.61 2.06
C PRO A 216 -7.93 -17.16 1.91
N VAL A 217 -7.78 -16.46 3.03
CA VAL A 217 -7.24 -15.09 3.07
C VAL A 217 -5.75 -15.11 2.73
N ALA A 218 -5.01 -16.06 3.33
CA ALA A 218 -3.60 -16.29 3.02
C ALA A 218 -3.38 -16.59 1.53
N LEU A 219 -4.21 -17.48 0.96
CA LEU A 219 -4.12 -17.86 -0.44
C LEU A 219 -4.45 -16.69 -1.37
N SER A 220 -5.46 -15.87 -1.03
CA SER A 220 -5.75 -14.63 -1.77
C SER A 220 -4.56 -13.67 -1.73
N GLY A 221 -3.98 -13.46 -0.54
CA GLY A 221 -2.80 -12.62 -0.36
C GLY A 221 -1.60 -13.11 -1.16
N LEU A 222 -1.40 -14.43 -1.25
CA LEU A 222 -0.36 -15.06 -2.06
C LEU A 222 -0.53 -14.76 -3.56
N PHE A 223 -1.74 -14.86 -4.10
CA PHE A 223 -1.97 -14.51 -5.50
C PHE A 223 -1.81 -13.02 -5.76
N VAL A 224 -2.22 -12.17 -4.81
CA VAL A 224 -2.04 -10.72 -4.91
C VAL A 224 -0.56 -10.36 -4.97
N ILE A 225 0.27 -10.97 -4.10
CA ILE A 225 1.70 -10.66 -4.11
C ILE A 225 2.40 -11.17 -5.38
N ILE A 226 1.97 -12.30 -5.93
CA ILE A 226 2.52 -12.82 -7.18
C ILE A 226 2.35 -11.80 -8.30
N TYR A 227 1.15 -11.30 -8.58
CA TYR A 227 1.02 -10.35 -9.70
C TYR A 227 1.63 -8.98 -9.39
N PHE A 228 1.65 -8.55 -8.11
CA PHE A 228 2.13 -7.23 -7.71
C PHE A 228 3.66 -7.15 -7.62
N LYS A 229 4.36 -8.22 -7.21
CA LYS A 229 5.80 -8.18 -6.90
C LYS A 229 6.68 -9.20 -7.61
N MET A 230 6.08 -10.12 -8.39
CA MET A 230 6.88 -11.14 -9.11
C MET A 230 7.71 -10.51 -10.21
N ASP A 231 7.26 -9.36 -10.74
CA ASP A 231 7.99 -8.54 -11.70
C ASP A 231 9.46 -8.31 -11.30
N THR A 232 9.70 -7.93 -10.05
CA THR A 232 11.03 -7.52 -9.57
C THR A 232 11.96 -8.72 -9.41
N ILE A 233 11.42 -9.85 -8.93
CA ILE A 233 12.19 -11.10 -8.82
C ILE A 233 12.51 -11.65 -10.22
N LEU A 234 11.53 -11.72 -11.11
CA LEU A 234 11.76 -12.20 -12.46
C LEU A 234 12.71 -11.26 -13.24
N LEU A 235 12.60 -9.95 -13.05
CA LEU A 235 13.56 -8.98 -13.61
C LEU A 235 14.99 -9.25 -13.12
N SER A 236 15.16 -9.58 -11.83
CA SER A 236 16.48 -9.88 -11.27
C SER A 236 17.09 -11.22 -11.74
N LEU A 237 16.27 -12.14 -12.27
CA LEU A 237 16.70 -13.50 -12.64
C LEU A 237 16.76 -13.77 -14.14
N LEU A 238 15.86 -13.16 -14.90
CA LEU A 238 15.73 -13.37 -16.35
C LEU A 238 16.66 -12.47 -17.15
N ARG A 239 17.24 -11.44 -16.52
CA ARG A 239 18.15 -10.51 -17.14
C ARG A 239 19.60 -10.96 -16.94
N PRO A 240 20.51 -10.70 -17.89
CA PRO A 240 21.91 -11.06 -17.73
C PRO A 240 22.48 -10.47 -16.44
N ALA A 241 23.23 -11.28 -15.68
CA ALA A 241 23.70 -10.91 -14.34
C ALA A 241 24.47 -9.57 -14.28
N ALA A 242 25.16 -9.22 -15.37
CA ALA A 242 25.90 -7.96 -15.50
C ALA A 242 25.02 -6.69 -15.53
N VAL A 243 23.74 -6.79 -15.92
CA VAL A 243 22.82 -5.64 -16.02
C VAL A 243 21.59 -5.77 -15.13
N ALA A 244 21.28 -6.97 -14.65
CA ALA A 244 20.05 -7.28 -13.92
C ALA A 244 19.85 -6.35 -12.71
N GLN A 245 20.89 -6.14 -11.90
CA GLN A 245 20.78 -5.34 -10.67
C GLN A 245 20.61 -3.86 -10.97
N LYS A 246 21.31 -3.34 -11.98
CA LYS A 246 21.10 -1.97 -12.48
C LYS A 246 19.66 -1.75 -12.96
N GLU A 247 19.13 -2.66 -13.77
CA GLU A 247 17.74 -2.60 -14.25
C GLU A 247 16.72 -2.71 -13.13
N VAL A 248 16.96 -3.57 -12.12
CA VAL A 248 16.13 -3.67 -10.91
C VAL A 248 16.16 -2.38 -10.10
N GLY A 249 17.31 -1.71 -10.01
CA GLY A 249 17.41 -0.40 -9.34
C GLY A 249 16.60 0.69 -10.05
N ILE A 250 16.74 0.78 -11.37
CA ILE A 250 15.97 1.71 -12.22
C ILE A 250 14.47 1.47 -12.03
N TYR A 251 14.04 0.21 -12.14
CA TYR A 251 12.64 -0.17 -11.96
C TYR A 251 12.15 0.10 -10.55
N GLY A 252 12.93 -0.29 -9.53
CA GLY A 252 12.61 -0.13 -8.12
C GLY A 252 12.38 1.33 -7.72
N ALA A 253 13.15 2.26 -8.28
CA ALA A 253 12.99 3.69 -8.00
C ALA A 253 11.63 4.22 -8.49
N ALA A 254 11.25 3.86 -9.72
CA ALA A 254 9.94 4.21 -10.27
C ALA A 254 8.79 3.49 -9.53
N TYR A 255 8.98 2.22 -9.20
CA TYR A 255 7.99 1.42 -8.48
C TYR A 255 7.75 1.96 -7.06
N LYS A 256 8.77 2.51 -6.41
CA LYS A 256 8.60 3.11 -5.09
C LYS A 256 7.65 4.30 -5.09
N VAL A 257 7.67 5.10 -6.16
CA VAL A 257 6.71 6.19 -6.37
C VAL A 257 5.29 5.62 -6.44
N LEU A 258 5.08 4.53 -7.20
CA LEU A 258 3.79 3.84 -7.26
C LEU A 258 3.32 3.38 -5.87
N GLU A 259 4.17 2.70 -5.08
CA GLU A 259 3.80 2.23 -3.74
C GLU A 259 3.31 3.34 -2.82
N VAL A 260 3.98 4.50 -2.87
CA VAL A 260 3.61 5.68 -2.08
C VAL A 260 2.23 6.17 -2.49
N LEU A 261 1.95 6.28 -3.79
CA LEU A 261 0.67 6.75 -4.30
C LEU A 261 -0.49 5.78 -4.00
N VAL A 262 -0.25 4.47 -4.14
CA VAL A 262 -1.27 3.42 -3.87
C VAL A 262 -1.63 3.29 -2.38
N THR A 263 -0.84 3.87 -1.48
CA THR A 263 -1.18 3.89 -0.04
C THR A 263 -2.44 4.73 0.23
N PHE A 264 -2.65 5.82 -0.49
CA PHE A 264 -3.81 6.71 -0.30
C PHE A 264 -5.17 6.04 -0.54
N PRO A 265 -5.44 5.40 -1.70
CA PRO A 265 -6.74 4.77 -1.94
C PRO A 265 -7.05 3.67 -0.94
N SER A 266 -6.05 2.89 -0.51
CA SER A 266 -6.21 1.84 0.50
C SER A 266 -6.65 2.39 1.86
N VAL A 267 -6.05 3.50 2.33
CA VAL A 267 -6.47 4.17 3.57
C VAL A 267 -7.88 4.73 3.43
N PHE A 268 -8.16 5.42 2.33
CA PHE A 268 -9.46 6.03 2.08
C PHE A 268 -10.59 4.99 1.99
N LEU A 269 -10.39 3.91 1.23
CA LEU A 269 -11.38 2.83 1.09
C LEU A 269 -11.55 2.03 2.38
N GLY A 270 -10.51 1.89 3.19
CA GLY A 270 -10.62 1.31 4.54
C GLY A 270 -11.66 2.04 5.41
N LEU A 271 -11.87 3.35 5.20
CA LEU A 271 -12.87 4.15 5.91
C LEU A 271 -14.27 4.03 5.29
N ILE A 272 -14.36 3.84 3.97
CA ILE A 272 -15.63 3.76 3.24
C ILE A 272 -16.22 2.34 3.27
N MET A 273 -15.37 1.32 3.29
CA MET A 273 -15.78 -0.08 3.21
C MET A 273 -16.84 -0.48 4.25
N PRO A 274 -16.74 -0.08 5.54
CA PRO A 274 -17.78 -0.40 6.51
C PRO A 274 -19.15 0.20 6.16
N GLN A 275 -19.16 1.38 5.53
CA GLN A 275 -20.41 2.03 5.10
C GLN A 275 -21.05 1.30 3.91
N LEU A 276 -20.23 0.83 2.97
CA LEU A 276 -20.69 -0.02 1.86
C LEU A 276 -21.25 -1.34 2.38
N ALA A 277 -20.54 -2.00 3.30
CA ALA A 277 -20.96 -3.27 3.88
C ALA A 277 -22.27 -3.12 4.67
N HIS A 278 -22.41 -2.05 5.46
CA HIS A 278 -23.64 -1.76 6.19
C HIS A 278 -24.83 -1.49 5.25
N ALA A 279 -24.63 -0.69 4.20
CA ALA A 279 -25.68 -0.43 3.21
C ALA A 279 -26.12 -1.74 2.50
N PHE A 280 -25.17 -2.62 2.18
CA PHE A 280 -25.48 -3.91 1.59
C PHE A 280 -26.23 -4.84 2.55
N ALA A 281 -25.77 -4.96 3.80
CA ALA A 281 -26.41 -5.78 4.83
C ALA A 281 -27.84 -5.31 5.16
N ALA A 282 -28.11 -4.00 5.08
CA ALA A 282 -29.44 -3.42 5.23
C ALA A 282 -30.34 -3.58 3.98
N GLY A 283 -29.83 -4.12 2.88
CA GLY A 283 -30.56 -4.22 1.61
C GLY A 283 -30.74 -2.89 0.87
N ASP A 284 -30.14 -1.79 1.34
CA ASP A 284 -30.27 -0.46 0.76
C ASP A 284 -29.30 -0.26 -0.41
N ARG A 285 -29.71 -0.82 -1.57
CA ARG A 285 -28.95 -0.74 -2.83
C ARG A 285 -28.73 0.70 -3.29
N ALA A 286 -29.71 1.58 -3.07
CA ALA A 286 -29.61 2.97 -3.48
C ALA A 286 -28.55 3.73 -2.69
N ARG A 287 -28.42 3.46 -1.38
CA ARG A 287 -27.33 4.01 -0.56
C ARG A 287 -25.99 3.43 -0.96
N PHE A 288 -25.89 2.13 -1.23
CA PHE A 288 -24.66 1.52 -1.73
C PHE A 288 -24.18 2.20 -3.02
N GLN A 289 -25.06 2.31 -4.02
CA GLN A 289 -24.78 2.97 -5.30
C GLN A 289 -24.34 4.43 -5.11
N ARG A 290 -25.02 5.17 -4.23
CA ARG A 290 -24.64 6.56 -3.91
C ARG A 290 -23.25 6.67 -3.30
N ILE A 291 -22.91 5.81 -2.34
CA ILE A 291 -21.57 5.79 -1.71
C ILE A 291 -20.52 5.42 -2.77
N PHE A 292 -20.76 4.37 -3.56
CA PHE A 292 -19.85 3.91 -4.60
C PHE A 292 -19.62 4.99 -5.67
N GLN A 293 -20.67 5.64 -6.16
CA GLN A 293 -20.56 6.73 -7.14
C GLN A 293 -19.82 7.95 -6.58
N LYS A 294 -20.04 8.31 -5.30
CA LYS A 294 -19.30 9.40 -4.65
C LYS A 294 -17.80 9.07 -4.55
N ALA A 295 -17.45 7.85 -4.17
CA ALA A 295 -16.06 7.40 -4.14
C ALA A 295 -15.42 7.37 -5.54
N PHE A 296 -16.15 6.89 -6.55
CA PHE A 296 -15.72 6.91 -7.95
C PHE A 296 -15.43 8.33 -8.45
N ASN A 297 -16.35 9.28 -8.18
CA ASN A 297 -16.19 10.68 -8.54
C ASN A 297 -14.96 11.29 -7.84
N PHE A 298 -14.79 11.02 -6.55
CA PHE A 298 -13.66 11.51 -5.77
C PHE A 298 -12.32 11.00 -6.31
N PHE A 299 -12.21 9.71 -6.60
CA PHE A 299 -11.01 9.14 -7.22
C PHE A 299 -10.78 9.69 -8.62
N SER A 300 -11.81 9.84 -9.45
CA SER A 300 -11.68 10.46 -10.77
C SER A 300 -11.07 11.87 -10.69
N LEU A 301 -11.47 12.66 -9.69
CA LEU A 301 -10.98 14.03 -9.46
C LEU A 301 -9.54 14.09 -8.93
N ILE A 302 -9.00 13.02 -8.34
CA ILE A 302 -7.63 13.00 -7.80
C ILE A 302 -6.68 12.28 -8.75
N THR A 303 -7.12 11.15 -9.29
CA THR A 303 -6.28 10.24 -10.06
C THR A 303 -5.93 10.81 -11.42
N LEU A 304 -6.88 11.41 -12.15
CA LEU A 304 -6.62 11.95 -13.48
C LEU A 304 -5.59 13.11 -13.48
N PRO A 305 -5.70 14.14 -12.61
CA PRO A 305 -4.67 15.17 -12.57
C PRO A 305 -3.33 14.62 -12.07
N MET A 306 -3.35 13.68 -11.12
CA MET A 306 -2.13 12.99 -10.68
C MET A 306 -1.44 12.30 -11.87
N VAL A 307 -2.14 11.46 -12.64
CA VAL A 307 -1.58 10.79 -13.82
C VAL A 307 -1.02 11.81 -14.80
N ALA A 308 -1.76 12.87 -15.11
CA ALA A 308 -1.34 13.92 -16.03
C ALA A 308 -0.06 14.65 -15.57
N VAL A 309 0.03 15.02 -14.29
CA VAL A 309 1.23 15.66 -13.71
C VAL A 309 2.45 14.75 -13.85
N PHE A 310 2.32 13.49 -13.48
CA PHE A 310 3.44 12.54 -13.53
C PHE A 310 3.84 12.18 -14.96
N LEU A 311 2.91 12.16 -15.93
CA LEU A 311 3.25 11.95 -17.34
C LEU A 311 4.12 13.07 -17.90
N VAL A 312 3.86 14.31 -17.48
CA VAL A 312 4.61 15.50 -17.94
C VAL A 312 5.89 15.71 -17.12
N LEU A 313 5.83 15.56 -15.80
CA LEU A 313 6.90 15.89 -14.85
C LEU A 313 7.65 14.66 -14.30
N ALA A 314 7.58 13.50 -14.97
CA ALA A 314 8.21 12.25 -14.52
C ALA A 314 9.68 12.43 -14.14
N GLU A 315 10.46 13.11 -14.99
CA GLU A 315 11.90 13.30 -14.80
C GLU A 315 12.23 14.21 -13.61
N PRO A 316 11.66 15.43 -13.49
CA PRO A 316 11.81 16.25 -12.29
C PRO A 316 11.39 15.54 -10.99
N ILE A 317 10.33 14.74 -11.04
CA ILE A 317 9.85 13.98 -9.88
C ILE A 317 10.87 12.91 -9.49
N ILE A 318 11.38 12.13 -10.45
CA ILE A 318 12.41 11.12 -10.18
C ILE A 318 13.71 11.76 -9.70
N LEU A 319 14.12 12.89 -10.29
CA LEU A 319 15.28 13.65 -9.84
C LEU A 319 15.13 14.11 -8.38
N LEU A 320 13.94 14.58 -7.99
CA LEU A 320 13.64 14.98 -6.62
C LEU A 320 13.63 13.77 -5.66
N VAL A 321 13.02 12.66 -6.07
CA VAL A 321 12.86 11.49 -5.19
C VAL A 321 14.14 10.67 -5.11
N ALA A 322 14.67 10.20 -6.24
CA ALA A 322 15.76 9.22 -6.31
C ALA A 322 17.12 9.82 -6.71
N GLY A 323 17.15 11.02 -7.29
CA GLY A 323 18.39 11.70 -7.67
C GLY A 323 18.75 11.59 -9.16
N PRO A 324 19.87 12.23 -9.57
CA PRO A 324 20.21 12.42 -10.99
C PRO A 324 20.48 11.11 -11.72
N ASP A 325 21.14 10.16 -11.07
CA ASP A 325 21.44 8.84 -11.64
C ASP A 325 20.17 8.07 -12.02
N PHE A 326 19.03 8.37 -11.40
CA PHE A 326 17.78 7.66 -11.63
C PHE A 326 16.88 8.32 -12.66
N THR A 327 17.24 9.45 -13.26
CA THR A 327 16.43 10.12 -14.30
C THR A 327 16.03 9.19 -15.46
N VAL A 328 16.87 8.19 -15.78
CA VAL A 328 16.57 7.11 -16.73
C VAL A 328 15.32 6.27 -16.37
N SER A 329 14.87 6.28 -15.10
CA SER A 329 13.63 5.66 -14.64
C SER A 329 12.36 6.45 -15.03
N ALA A 330 12.49 7.68 -15.52
CA ALA A 330 11.33 8.52 -15.83
C ALA A 330 10.39 7.91 -16.89
N PRO A 331 10.86 7.31 -18.00
CA PRO A 331 9.98 6.67 -18.97
C PRO A 331 9.19 5.49 -18.40
N VAL A 332 9.78 4.66 -17.54
CA VAL A 332 9.06 3.55 -16.89
C VAL A 332 8.08 4.05 -15.83
N LEU A 333 8.40 5.15 -15.12
CA LEU A 333 7.46 5.82 -14.23
C LEU A 333 6.19 6.29 -14.98
N LYS A 334 6.32 6.78 -16.22
CA LYS A 334 5.17 7.17 -17.05
C LYS A 334 4.22 6.00 -17.34
N ILE A 335 4.73 4.78 -17.43
CA ILE A 335 3.88 3.59 -17.61
C ILE A 335 3.26 3.18 -16.28
N LEU A 336 4.07 3.13 -15.22
CA LEU A 336 3.61 2.75 -13.89
C LEU A 336 2.57 3.72 -13.30
N ILE A 337 2.61 5.01 -13.66
CA ILE A 337 1.56 5.93 -13.21
C ILE A 337 0.21 5.64 -13.89
N ILE A 338 0.20 5.14 -15.13
CA ILE A 338 -1.03 4.68 -15.77
C ILE A 338 -1.60 3.48 -15.00
N ALA A 339 -0.75 2.53 -14.61
CA ALA A 339 -1.15 1.43 -13.73
C ALA A 339 -1.70 1.96 -12.40
N THR A 340 -1.02 2.94 -11.78
CA THR A 340 -1.48 3.59 -10.54
C THR A 340 -2.88 4.19 -10.72
N GLY A 341 -3.16 4.80 -11.87
CA GLY A 341 -4.47 5.34 -12.17
C GLY A 341 -5.57 4.29 -12.23
N ILE A 342 -5.27 3.15 -12.87
CA ILE A 342 -6.16 1.99 -12.92
C ILE A 342 -6.35 1.41 -11.52
N ILE A 343 -5.28 1.28 -10.74
CA ILE A 343 -5.28 0.73 -9.37
C ILE A 343 -6.28 1.45 -8.47
N TYR A 344 -6.43 2.78 -8.56
CA TYR A 344 -7.40 3.52 -7.75
C TYR A 344 -8.84 3.07 -8.03
N LEU A 345 -9.19 2.86 -9.30
CA LEU A 345 -10.50 2.37 -9.71
C LEU A 345 -10.67 0.88 -9.38
N THR A 346 -9.63 0.07 -9.61
CA THR A 346 -9.59 -1.34 -9.25
C THR A 346 -9.81 -1.53 -7.76
N HIS A 347 -9.14 -0.75 -6.91
CA HIS A 347 -9.29 -0.83 -5.46
C HIS A 347 -10.72 -0.51 -5.03
N LEU A 348 -11.35 0.51 -5.61
CA LEU A 348 -12.76 0.81 -5.30
C LEU A 348 -13.66 -0.40 -5.56
N SER A 349 -13.49 -1.07 -6.70
CA SER A 349 -14.26 -2.27 -7.05
C SER A 349 -13.90 -3.47 -6.16
N VAL A 350 -12.62 -3.70 -5.86
CA VAL A 350 -12.17 -4.78 -4.97
C VAL A 350 -12.74 -4.62 -3.56
N TYR A 351 -12.70 -3.42 -2.99
CA TYR A 351 -13.33 -3.14 -1.69
C TYR A 351 -14.86 -3.27 -1.75
N GLY A 352 -15.47 -2.96 -2.90
CA GLY A 352 -16.87 -3.27 -3.17
C GLY A 352 -17.17 -4.77 -3.11
N VAL A 353 -16.33 -5.62 -3.72
CA VAL A 353 -16.44 -7.09 -3.65
C VAL A 353 -16.34 -7.59 -2.21
N VAL A 354 -15.44 -7.01 -1.40
CA VAL A 354 -15.32 -7.35 0.02
C VAL A 354 -16.58 -6.93 0.79
N ALA A 355 -17.09 -5.72 0.55
CA ALA A 355 -18.28 -5.20 1.21
C ALA A 355 -19.54 -6.03 0.96
N ILE A 356 -19.64 -6.69 -0.20
CA ILE A 356 -20.75 -7.59 -0.55
C ILE A 356 -20.46 -9.07 -0.22
N GLU A 357 -19.34 -9.35 0.45
CA GLU A 357 -18.89 -10.69 0.89
C GLU A 357 -18.61 -11.70 -0.24
N GLN A 358 -18.19 -11.23 -1.42
CA GLN A 358 -18.02 -12.07 -2.63
C GLN A 358 -16.56 -12.38 -2.97
N GLN A 359 -15.66 -12.32 -1.99
CA GLN A 359 -14.24 -12.62 -2.16
C GLN A 359 -14.00 -13.99 -2.81
N ARG A 360 -14.82 -15.00 -2.46
CA ARG A 360 -14.72 -16.35 -3.05
C ARG A 360 -14.97 -16.35 -4.56
N ARG A 361 -15.88 -15.51 -5.06
CA ARG A 361 -16.15 -15.37 -6.51
C ARG A 361 -15.01 -14.67 -7.25
N MET A 362 -14.20 -13.88 -6.54
CA MET A 362 -13.04 -13.19 -7.10
C MET A 362 -11.78 -14.07 -7.15
N MET A 363 -11.72 -15.12 -6.33
CA MET A 363 -10.57 -16.02 -6.24
C MET A 363 -10.08 -16.57 -7.61
N PRO A 364 -10.95 -17.07 -8.51
CA PRO A 364 -10.51 -17.56 -9.81
C PRO A 364 -9.84 -16.46 -10.65
N ASN A 365 -10.33 -15.22 -10.57
CA ASN A 365 -9.76 -14.09 -11.30
C ASN A 365 -8.38 -13.72 -10.75
N TYR A 366 -8.16 -13.81 -9.43
CA TYR A 366 -6.82 -13.61 -8.87
C TYR A 366 -5.84 -14.70 -9.30
N ILE A 367 -6.30 -15.95 -9.41
CA ILE A 367 -5.47 -17.05 -9.92
C ILE A 367 -5.09 -16.81 -11.38
N ILE A 368 -6.08 -16.47 -12.24
CA ILE A 368 -5.86 -16.16 -13.65
C ILE A 368 -4.93 -14.96 -13.80
N GLY A 369 -5.13 -13.90 -13.01
CA GLY A 369 -4.27 -12.72 -13.01
C GLY A 369 -2.84 -13.04 -12.58
N ALA A 370 -2.67 -13.81 -11.50
CA ALA A 370 -1.36 -14.23 -11.02
C ALA A 370 -0.62 -15.10 -12.04
N VAL A 371 -1.22 -16.19 -12.50
CA VAL A 371 -0.62 -17.10 -13.50
C VAL A 371 -0.37 -16.37 -14.81
N GLY A 372 -1.36 -15.62 -15.30
CA GLY A 372 -1.24 -14.81 -16.52
C GLY A 372 -0.13 -13.76 -16.41
N SER A 373 0.02 -13.11 -15.25
CA SER A 373 1.11 -12.16 -15.03
C SER A 373 2.49 -12.82 -15.08
N VAL A 374 2.65 -14.00 -14.47
CA VAL A 374 3.92 -14.73 -14.49
C VAL A 374 4.28 -15.13 -15.91
N ILE A 375 3.33 -15.66 -16.68
CA ILE A 375 3.54 -16.02 -18.08
C ILE A 375 3.91 -14.78 -18.90
N ALA A 376 3.18 -13.68 -18.72
CA ALA A 376 3.47 -12.42 -19.40
C ALA A 376 4.87 -11.90 -19.04
N TYR A 377 5.25 -11.89 -17.77
CA TYR A 377 6.60 -11.50 -17.33
C TYR A 377 7.70 -12.38 -17.94
N LEU A 378 7.50 -13.71 -18.00
CA LEU A 378 8.47 -14.63 -18.63
C LEU A 378 8.68 -14.33 -20.12
N ILE A 379 7.66 -13.81 -20.81
CA ILE A 379 7.73 -13.45 -22.23
C ILE A 379 8.27 -12.02 -22.43
N THR A 380 7.81 -11.05 -21.63
CA THR A 380 8.07 -9.63 -21.85
C THR A 380 9.39 -9.18 -21.24
N ILE A 381 9.81 -9.68 -20.07
CA ILE A 381 11.03 -9.24 -19.38
C ILE A 381 12.30 -9.57 -20.17
N PRO A 382 12.48 -10.78 -20.76
CA PRO A 382 13.68 -11.05 -21.55
C PRO A 382 13.84 -10.12 -22.75
N ARG A 383 12.73 -9.72 -23.39
CA ARG A 383 12.73 -8.88 -24.61
C ARG A 383 12.73 -7.38 -24.33
N TYR A 384 11.97 -6.93 -23.32
CA TYR A 384 11.70 -5.51 -23.04
C TYR A 384 12.15 -5.06 -21.64
N SER A 385 12.83 -5.91 -20.86
CA SER A 385 13.31 -5.60 -19.51
C SER A 385 12.18 -5.02 -18.62
N TYR A 386 12.47 -3.97 -17.85
CA TYR A 386 11.56 -3.31 -16.93
C TYR A 386 10.38 -2.62 -17.63
N PHE A 387 10.46 -2.29 -18.93
CA PHE A 387 9.30 -1.82 -19.69
C PHE A 387 8.27 -2.93 -19.89
N GLY A 388 8.74 -4.16 -20.16
CA GLY A 388 7.89 -5.34 -20.26
C GLY A 388 7.19 -5.66 -18.95
N ALA A 389 7.90 -5.49 -17.83
CA ALA A 389 7.31 -5.61 -16.50
C ALA A 389 6.20 -4.58 -16.28
N ALA A 390 6.49 -3.28 -16.49
CA ALA A 390 5.53 -2.21 -16.26
C ALA A 390 4.24 -2.34 -17.08
N TRP A 391 4.33 -2.67 -18.37
CA TRP A 391 3.14 -2.89 -19.21
C TRP A 391 2.34 -4.12 -18.81
N THR A 392 3.01 -5.17 -18.33
CA THR A 392 2.33 -6.35 -17.78
C THR A 392 1.55 -5.97 -16.52
N THR A 393 2.12 -5.14 -15.64
CA THR A 393 1.40 -4.61 -14.47
C THR A 393 0.15 -3.83 -14.88
N VAL A 394 0.24 -2.94 -15.87
CA VAL A 394 -0.92 -2.20 -16.42
C VAL A 394 -2.01 -3.17 -16.88
N ALA A 395 -1.65 -4.18 -17.67
CA ALA A 395 -2.59 -5.15 -18.22
C ALA A 395 -3.29 -5.98 -17.14
N VAL A 396 -2.55 -6.43 -16.14
CA VAL A 396 -3.09 -7.24 -15.04
C VAL A 396 -4.00 -6.41 -14.14
N GLU A 397 -3.61 -5.18 -13.80
CA GLU A 397 -4.43 -4.28 -12.99
C GLU A 397 -5.74 -3.93 -13.70
N LEU A 398 -5.70 -3.75 -15.02
CA LEU A 398 -6.90 -3.53 -15.82
C LEU A 398 -7.80 -4.76 -15.81
N PHE A 399 -7.23 -5.96 -16.00
CA PHE A 399 -7.97 -7.22 -15.95
C PHE A 399 -8.66 -7.42 -14.59
N ILE A 400 -7.92 -7.25 -13.48
CA ILE A 400 -8.46 -7.38 -12.12
C ILE A 400 -9.52 -6.31 -11.85
N GLY A 401 -9.31 -5.08 -12.31
CA GLY A 401 -10.29 -3.99 -12.20
C GLY A 401 -11.60 -4.29 -12.91
N ILE A 402 -11.54 -4.78 -14.15
CA ILE A 402 -12.72 -5.19 -14.92
C ILE A 402 -13.43 -6.35 -14.23
N ALA A 403 -12.69 -7.38 -13.82
CA ALA A 403 -13.25 -8.55 -13.14
C ALA A 403 -13.94 -8.18 -11.83
N ALA A 404 -13.31 -7.33 -11.00
CA ALA A 404 -13.88 -6.86 -9.74
C ALA A 404 -15.15 -6.05 -9.97
N THR A 405 -15.12 -5.12 -10.93
CA THR A 405 -16.26 -4.28 -11.28
C THR A 405 -17.44 -5.13 -11.76
N TRP A 406 -17.16 -6.13 -12.60
CA TRP A 406 -18.16 -7.08 -13.09
C TRP A 406 -18.81 -7.89 -11.96
N VAL A 407 -18.02 -8.39 -11.00
CA VAL A 407 -18.55 -9.11 -9.83
C VAL A 407 -19.51 -8.23 -9.01
N VAL A 408 -19.15 -6.96 -8.77
CA VAL A 408 -20.02 -6.02 -8.05
C VAL A 408 -21.29 -5.76 -8.84
N TRP A 409 -21.19 -5.46 -10.14
CA TRP A 409 -22.32 -5.09 -10.99
C TRP A 409 -23.33 -6.23 -11.17
N ARG A 410 -22.87 -7.47 -11.17
CA ARG A 410 -23.76 -8.63 -11.24
C ARG A 410 -24.71 -8.72 -10.04
N ILE A 411 -24.32 -8.18 -8.89
CA ILE A 411 -25.07 -8.26 -7.63
C ILE A 411 -25.83 -6.96 -7.37
N ILE A 412 -25.17 -5.83 -7.60
CA ILE A 412 -25.74 -4.51 -7.50
C ILE A 412 -25.53 -3.84 -8.86
N PRO A 413 -26.50 -3.88 -9.77
CA PRO A 413 -26.37 -3.21 -11.06
C PRO A 413 -26.16 -1.72 -10.80
N MET A 414 -25.05 -1.17 -11.27
CA MET A 414 -24.71 0.24 -11.09
C MET A 414 -24.62 0.92 -12.45
N HIS A 415 -25.19 2.11 -12.55
CA HIS A 415 -24.96 3.01 -13.69
C HIS A 415 -23.98 4.08 -13.22
N LEU A 416 -22.71 3.95 -13.63
CA LEU A 416 -21.71 4.95 -13.30
C LEU A 416 -21.96 6.23 -14.12
N HIS A 417 -22.10 7.35 -13.43
CA HIS A 417 -22.14 8.65 -14.09
C HIS A 417 -20.71 9.09 -14.46
N LEU A 418 -20.37 9.02 -15.74
CA LEU A 418 -19.04 9.36 -16.25
C LEU A 418 -18.81 10.87 -16.45
N SER A 419 -19.80 11.71 -16.12
CA SER A 419 -19.71 13.16 -16.31
C SER A 419 -18.58 13.79 -15.50
N VAL A 420 -18.37 13.36 -14.26
CA VAL A 420 -17.25 13.85 -13.42
C VAL A 420 -15.91 13.37 -13.97
N LEU A 421 -15.83 12.11 -14.42
CA LEU A 421 -14.63 11.55 -15.05
C LEU A 421 -14.25 12.35 -16.31
N ALA A 422 -15.22 12.63 -17.19
CA ALA A 422 -14.97 13.39 -18.42
C ALA A 422 -14.51 14.83 -18.14
N LYS A 423 -15.15 15.52 -17.18
CA LYS A 423 -14.75 16.86 -16.76
C LYS A 423 -13.35 16.87 -16.13
N ALA A 424 -13.06 15.90 -15.26
CA ALA A 424 -11.75 15.73 -14.67
C ALA A 424 -10.69 15.45 -15.75
N ALA A 425 -10.98 14.60 -16.73
CA ALA A 425 -10.06 14.29 -17.83
C ALA A 425 -9.76 15.54 -18.67
N CYS A 426 -10.79 16.31 -19.04
CA CYS A 426 -10.63 17.57 -19.75
C CYS A 426 -9.76 18.56 -18.95
N ALA A 427 -10.05 18.74 -17.66
CA ALA A 427 -9.26 19.61 -16.79
C ALA A 427 -7.81 19.13 -16.65
N SER A 428 -7.57 17.83 -16.56
CA SER A 428 -6.23 17.25 -16.46
C SER A 428 -5.42 17.39 -17.75
N VAL A 429 -6.06 17.25 -18.91
CA VAL A 429 -5.41 17.47 -20.22
C VAL A 429 -5.02 18.94 -20.39
N LEU A 430 -5.92 19.88 -20.07
CA LEU A 430 -5.62 21.31 -20.12
C LEU A 430 -4.51 21.70 -19.15
N MET A 431 -4.55 21.15 -17.93
CA MET A 431 -3.48 21.33 -16.95
C MET A 431 -2.13 20.82 -17.48
N ALA A 432 -2.08 19.60 -18.02
CA ALA A 432 -0.87 19.04 -18.60
C ALA A 432 -0.33 19.90 -19.75
N ALA A 433 -1.21 20.37 -20.65
CA ALA A 433 -0.82 21.27 -21.73
C ALA A 433 -0.16 22.55 -21.19
N VAL A 434 -0.78 23.22 -20.19
CA VAL A 434 -0.21 24.43 -19.59
C VAL A 434 1.15 24.15 -18.94
N ILE A 435 1.31 23.04 -18.22
CA ILE A 435 2.59 22.66 -17.61
C ILE A 435 3.67 22.49 -18.69
N VAL A 436 3.35 21.81 -19.79
CA VAL A 436 4.29 21.63 -20.92
C VAL A 436 4.68 22.98 -21.53
N PHE A 437 3.72 23.89 -21.75
CA PHE A 437 4.01 25.20 -22.33
C PHE A 437 4.83 26.12 -21.41
N LEU A 438 4.63 26.02 -20.09
CA LEU A 438 5.26 26.93 -19.13
C LEU A 438 6.79 26.77 -19.05
N HIS A 439 7.32 25.57 -19.34
CA HIS A 439 8.75 25.23 -19.22
C HIS A 439 9.41 25.69 -17.90
N ALA A 440 8.64 25.77 -16.81
CA ALA A 440 9.15 26.27 -15.53
C ALA A 440 9.55 25.13 -14.60
N GLY A 441 10.23 25.49 -13.50
CA GLY A 441 10.65 24.53 -12.47
C GLY A 441 9.49 23.70 -11.90
N LEU A 442 9.83 22.61 -11.23
CA LEU A 442 8.85 21.65 -10.69
C LEU A 442 7.77 22.33 -9.83
N TRP A 443 8.17 23.18 -8.88
CA TRP A 443 7.24 23.81 -7.94
C TRP A 443 6.30 24.82 -8.60
N THR A 444 6.80 25.62 -9.54
CA THR A 444 5.97 26.58 -10.30
C THR A 444 5.01 25.85 -11.23
N SER A 445 5.48 24.79 -11.89
CA SER A 445 4.65 23.90 -12.71
C SER A 445 3.52 23.24 -11.90
N LEU A 446 3.80 22.75 -10.69
CA LEU A 446 2.77 22.19 -9.81
C LEU A 446 1.77 23.24 -9.33
N ALA A 447 2.24 24.44 -8.96
CA ALA A 447 1.38 25.53 -8.48
C ALA A 447 0.44 26.03 -9.59
N VAL A 448 0.99 26.33 -10.77
CA VAL A 448 0.21 26.80 -11.94
C VAL A 448 -0.73 25.69 -12.42
N GLY A 449 -0.25 24.45 -12.52
CA GLY A 449 -1.07 23.31 -12.92
C GLY A 449 -2.24 23.09 -11.97
N GLY A 450 -2.00 23.11 -10.65
CA GLY A 450 -3.05 23.00 -9.64
C GLY A 450 -4.10 24.10 -9.74
N PHE A 451 -3.66 25.35 -10.00
CA PHE A 451 -4.57 26.47 -10.21
C PHE A 451 -5.43 26.28 -11.47
N VAL A 452 -4.83 25.90 -12.59
CA VAL A 452 -5.55 25.64 -13.86
C VAL A 452 -6.56 24.52 -13.68
N TYR A 453 -6.18 23.41 -13.04
CA TYR A 453 -7.07 22.31 -12.77
C TYR A 453 -8.29 22.73 -11.94
N ALA A 454 -8.05 23.47 -10.86
CA ALA A 454 -9.12 23.99 -10.01
C ALA A 454 -10.04 24.97 -10.77
N ALA A 455 -9.46 25.87 -11.57
CA ALA A 455 -10.23 26.82 -12.37
C ALA A 455 -11.13 26.11 -13.39
N VAL A 456 -10.61 25.14 -14.15
CA VAL A 456 -11.39 24.39 -15.14
C VAL A 456 -12.50 23.56 -14.47
N LEU A 457 -12.23 22.94 -13.31
CA LEU A 457 -13.26 22.20 -12.58
C LEU A 457 -14.39 23.10 -12.06
N LEU A 458 -14.06 24.32 -11.62
CA LEU A 458 -15.06 25.31 -11.20
C LEU A 458 -15.90 25.79 -12.38
N LEU A 459 -15.27 26.06 -13.53
CA LEU A 459 -15.94 26.50 -14.76
C LEU A 459 -16.86 25.41 -15.34
N THR A 460 -16.40 24.17 -15.37
CA THR A 460 -17.17 23.02 -15.87
C THR A 460 -18.24 22.53 -14.87
N LYS A 461 -18.33 23.13 -13.67
CA LYS A 461 -19.14 22.62 -12.54
C LYS A 461 -18.84 21.14 -12.27
N GLY A 462 -17.57 20.74 -12.36
CA GLY A 462 -17.10 19.41 -11.97
C GLY A 462 -17.08 19.24 -10.45
N ILE A 463 -16.86 20.35 -9.74
CA ILE A 463 -17.10 20.49 -8.31
C ILE A 463 -18.01 21.70 -8.12
N THR A 464 -19.13 21.53 -7.42
CA THR A 464 -20.08 22.63 -7.17
C THR A 464 -19.55 23.50 -6.03
N LYS A 465 -19.72 24.82 -6.11
CA LYS A 465 -19.37 25.76 -5.00
C LYS A 465 -20.01 25.33 -3.66
N ALA A 466 -21.19 24.72 -3.70
CA ALA A 466 -21.86 24.13 -2.54
C ALA A 466 -21.05 22.99 -1.89
N GLN A 467 -20.46 22.10 -2.68
CA GLN A 467 -19.62 21.00 -2.17
C GLN A 467 -18.33 21.52 -1.54
N ILE A 468 -17.74 22.59 -2.10
CA ILE A 468 -16.58 23.26 -1.51
C ILE A 468 -16.96 23.92 -0.18
N LYS A 469 -18.13 24.58 -0.13
CA LYS A 469 -18.64 25.21 1.08
C LYS A 469 -18.97 24.18 2.17
N GLU A 470 -19.53 23.04 1.81
CA GLU A 470 -19.82 21.90 2.71
C GLU A 470 -18.53 21.31 3.30
N ILE A 471 -17.48 21.14 2.48
CA ILE A 471 -16.14 20.71 2.96
C ILE A 471 -15.51 21.74 3.91
N MET A 472 -15.69 23.04 3.65
CA MET A 472 -15.18 24.11 4.52
C MET A 472 -15.99 24.27 5.81
N GLN A 473 -17.30 24.04 5.78
CA GLN A 473 -18.20 24.15 6.93
C GLN A 473 -18.11 22.95 7.89
N LEU A 474 -17.69 21.77 7.42
CA LEU A 474 -17.32 20.62 8.26
C LEU A 474 -16.16 20.93 9.23
N ARG A 475 -15.44 22.04 9.04
CA ARG A 475 -14.41 22.52 9.97
C ARG A 475 -14.96 23.35 11.13
N THR A 476 -16.21 23.79 11.07
CA THR A 476 -16.79 24.78 12.00
C THR A 476 -17.93 24.26 12.88
N GLU A 477 -18.53 23.09 12.60
CA GLU A 477 -19.59 22.56 13.46
C GLU A 477 -19.04 21.52 14.46
N PRO A 478 -19.08 21.79 15.78
CA PRO A 478 -18.98 20.72 16.76
C PRO A 478 -20.18 19.81 16.58
N ALA A 479 -19.94 18.50 16.46
CA ALA A 479 -20.99 17.49 16.38
C ALA A 479 -22.09 17.76 17.41
N SER A 480 -23.30 18.07 16.92
CA SER A 480 -24.47 18.36 17.72
C SER A 480 -24.90 17.12 18.52
N PRO A 481 -25.24 17.23 19.83
CA PRO A 481 -25.54 16.08 20.69
C PRO A 481 -26.97 15.51 20.58
N GLN A 482 -27.63 15.54 19.42
CA GLN A 482 -29.09 15.35 19.36
C GLN A 482 -29.65 14.08 18.69
N GLU A 483 -28.87 13.01 18.56
CA GLU A 483 -29.44 11.67 18.30
C GLU A 483 -29.05 10.69 19.42
N GLN A 484 -29.46 11.01 20.64
CA GLN A 484 -29.59 10.04 21.73
C GLN A 484 -30.95 10.24 22.42
N SER A 485 -31.93 9.45 21.93
CA SER A 485 -33.17 8.96 22.58
C SER A 485 -34.20 10.01 23.05
N PRO A 486 -35.52 9.67 23.19
CA PRO A 486 -36.02 8.56 24.01
C PRO A 486 -37.15 7.70 23.41
N SER A 487 -36.97 6.38 23.43
CA SER A 487 -37.88 5.37 24.03
C SER A 487 -37.35 3.97 23.73
#